data_AF-A0A2K8PPA0-F1
#
_entry.id   AF-A0A2K8PPA0-F1
#
_cell.length_a   1.000
_cell.length_b   1.000
_cell.length_c   1.000
_cell.angle_alpha   90.00
_cell.angle_beta   90.00
_cell.angle_gamma   90.00
#
_symmetry.space_group_name_H-M   'P 1'
#
loop_
_entity.id
_entity.type
_entity.pdbx_description
1 polymer ?
#
loop_
_entity_poly.entity_id
_entity_poly.type
_entity_poly.pdbx_seq_one_letter_code
_entity_poly.pdbx_strand_id
1 'polypeptide(L)' 'MTGAKLKQLRELGRLAERRGRSLAQLAISWVLRAPRAVSVITGASSVIQLDQNLDALHRARCPRTTWRKSMR' A
#
# COMPACT_ATOMS: atom_id res chain seq x y z
N MET A 1 -7.80 -5.88 -18.65
CA MET A 1 -7.97 -4.75 -17.69
C MET A 1 -8.26 -3.48 -18.49
N THR A 2 -9.29 -2.70 -18.15
CA THR A 2 -9.67 -1.48 -18.87
C THR A 2 -8.57 -0.40 -18.76
N GLY A 3 -8.36 0.41 -19.82
CA GLY A 3 -7.29 1.42 -19.88
C GLY A 3 -7.28 2.43 -18.71
N ALA A 4 -8.45 2.79 -18.19
CA ALA A 4 -8.58 3.69 -17.04
C ALA A 4 -7.96 3.11 -15.74
N LYS A 5 -8.15 1.81 -15.48
CA LYS A 5 -7.59 1.12 -14.30
C LYS A 5 -6.06 1.07 -14.36
N LEU A 6 -5.49 0.87 -15.56
CA LEU A 6 -4.04 0.89 -15.75
C LEU A 6 -3.45 2.28 -15.48
N LYS A 7 -4.15 3.35 -15.85
CA LYS A 7 -3.73 4.72 -15.53
C LYS A 7 -3.70 4.95 -14.02
N GLN A 8 -4.75 4.56 -13.30
CA GLN A 8 -4.81 4.68 -11.84
C GLN A 8 -3.71 3.87 -11.14
N LEU A 9 -3.46 2.64 -11.59
CA LEU A 9 -2.38 1.80 -11.04
C LEU A 9 -1.00 2.44 -11.22
N ARG A 10 -0.73 3.05 -12.40
CA ARG A 10 0.53 3.76 -12.64
C ARG A 10 0.71 4.97 -11.73
N GLU A 11 -0.33 5.77 -11.52
CA GLU A 11 -0.27 6.92 -10.60
C GLU A 11 -0.05 6.48 -9.15
N LEU A 12 -0.71 5.41 -8.72
CA LEU A 12 -0.49 4.82 -7.40
C LEU A 12 0.92 4.24 -7.24
N GLY A 13 1.47 3.63 -8.30
CA GLY A 13 2.85 3.16 -8.35
C GLY A 13 3.84 4.29 -8.10
N ARG A 14 3.70 5.40 -8.85
CA ARG A 14 4.53 6.61 -8.64
C ARG A 14 4.41 7.16 -7.22
N LEU A 15 3.21 7.13 -6.62
CA LEU A 15 3.01 7.56 -5.24
C LEU A 15 3.73 6.65 -4.23
N ALA A 16 3.73 5.34 -4.48
CA ALA A 16 4.45 4.38 -3.65
C ALA A 16 5.97 4.62 -3.73
N GLU A 17 6.49 4.80 -4.94
CA GLU A 17 7.91 5.10 -5.20
C GLU A 17 8.35 6.39 -4.51
N ARG A 18 7.56 7.47 -4.60
CA ARG A 18 7.84 8.74 -3.88
C ARG A 18 7.91 8.57 -2.36
N ARG A 19 7.33 7.50 -1.83
CA ARG A 19 7.34 7.16 -0.40
C ARG A 19 8.35 6.07 -0.04
N GLY A 20 9.18 5.64 -1.00
CA GLY A 20 10.15 4.57 -0.84
C GLY A 20 9.50 3.22 -0.54
N ARG A 21 8.34 2.93 -1.14
CA ARG A 21 7.60 1.67 -0.95
C ARG A 21 7.16 1.07 -2.26
N SER A 22 6.93 -0.24 -2.26
CA SER A 22 6.23 -0.90 -3.35
C SER A 22 4.72 -0.58 -3.32
N LEU A 23 4.06 -0.73 -4.47
CA LEU A 23 2.60 -0.57 -4.55
C LEU A 23 1.86 -1.57 -3.65
N ALA A 24 2.38 -2.79 -3.50
CA ALA A 24 1.83 -3.80 -2.61
C ALA A 24 1.92 -3.37 -1.13
N GLN A 25 3.08 -2.87 -0.71
CA GLN A 25 3.27 -2.33 0.65
C GLN A 25 2.36 -1.14 0.93
N LEU A 26 2.17 -0.27 -0.07
CA LEU A 26 1.24 0.86 0.02
C LEU A 26 -0.21 0.38 0.22
N ALA A 27 -0.62 -0.66 -0.52
CA ALA A 27 -1.97 -1.23 -0.42
C ALA A 27 -2.22 -1.88 0.96
N ILE A 28 -1.28 -2.70 1.44
CA ILE A 28 -1.38 -3.34 2.77
C ILE A 28 -1.47 -2.27 3.87
N SER A 29 -0.59 -1.26 3.82
CA SER A 29 -0.61 -0.13 4.77
C SER A 29 -1.94 0.64 4.73
N TRP A 30 -2.56 0.75 3.55
CA TRP A 30 -3.82 1.46 3.38
C TRP A 30 -4.99 0.72 4.03
N VAL A 31 -5.05 -0.62 3.89
CA VAL A 31 -6.09 -1.43 4.53
C VAL A 31 -5.92 -1.38 6.06
N LEU A 32 -4.70 -1.54 6.57
CA LEU A 32 -4.38 -1.48 8.00
C LEU A 32 -4.60 -0.09 8.62
N ARG A 33 -4.70 0.97 7.81
CA ARG A 33 -5.05 2.32 8.28
C ARG A 33 -6.50 2.40 8.76
N ALA A 34 -7.38 1.54 8.28
CA ALA A 34 -8.78 1.60 8.65
C ALA A 34 -8.95 1.17 10.11
N PRO A 35 -9.56 1.99 10.99
CA PRO A 35 -9.69 1.66 12.41
C PRO A 35 -10.59 0.45 12.68
N ARG A 36 -11.33 -0.01 11.67
CA ARG A 36 -12.19 -1.22 11.73
C ARG A 36 -11.54 -2.45 11.10
N ALA A 37 -10.38 -2.31 10.46
CA ALA A 37 -9.66 -3.45 9.90
C ALA A 37 -8.84 -4.10 11.01
N VAL A 38 -9.18 -5.34 11.36
CA VAL A 38 -8.49 -6.12 12.40
C VAL A 38 -7.24 -6.79 11.83
N SER A 39 -7.32 -7.27 10.59
CA SER A 39 -6.21 -7.95 9.92
C SER A 39 -6.29 -7.76 8.40
N VAL A 40 -5.18 -8.08 7.71
CA VAL A 40 -5.10 -8.15 6.26
C VAL A 40 -4.62 -9.56 5.89
N ILE A 41 -5.37 -10.24 5.03
CA ILE A 41 -4.99 -11.54 4.48
C ILE A 41 -4.20 -11.29 3.20
N THR A 42 -2.97 -11.80 3.13
CA THR A 42 -2.11 -11.69 1.95
C THR A 42 -1.64 -13.08 1.52
N GLY A 43 -1.53 -13.27 0.20
CA GLY A 43 -0.86 -14.44 -0.36
C GLY A 43 0.61 -14.14 -0.61
N ALA A 44 1.47 -15.14 -0.43
CA ALA A 44 2.87 -15.09 -0.84
C ALA A 44 3.24 -16.41 -1.53
N SER A 45 3.85 -16.32 -2.71
CA SER A 45 4.38 -17.48 -3.43
C SER A 45 5.85 -17.78 -3.10
N SER A 46 6.48 -16.92 -2.29
CA SER A 46 7.86 -17.07 -1.85
C SER A 46 8.09 -16.37 -0.51
N VAL A 47 9.16 -16.76 0.19
CA VAL A 47 9.59 -16.12 1.44
C VAL A 47 9.93 -14.65 1.21
N ILE A 48 10.59 -14.33 0.09
CA ILE A 48 10.95 -12.94 -0.26
C ILE A 48 9.69 -12.07 -0.41
N GLN A 49 8.63 -12.60 -1.04
CA GLN A 49 7.36 -11.87 -1.15
C GLN A 49 6.69 -11.70 0.21
N LEU A 50 6.79 -12.69 1.09
CA LEU A 50 6.29 -12.59 2.46
C LEU A 50 7.03 -11.48 3.22
N ASP A 51 8.36 -11.43 3.14
CA ASP A 51 9.18 -10.38 3.76
C ASP A 51 8.79 -8.98 3.24
N GLN A 52 8.63 -8.86 1.91
CA GLN A 52 8.15 -7.61 1.30
C GLN A 52 6.76 -7.18 1.80
N ASN A 53 5.86 -8.14 2.04
CA ASN A 53 4.54 -7.88 2.61
C ASN A 53 4.65 -7.44 4.08
N LEU A 54 5.53 -8.06 4.87
CA LEU A 54 5.76 -7.72 6.27
C LEU A 54 6.38 -6.32 6.43
N ASP A 55 7.26 -5.92 5.51
CA ASP A 55 7.86 -4.59 5.49
C ASP A 55 6.84 -3.44 5.39
N ALA A 56 5.61 -3.73 4.94
CA ALA A 56 4.52 -2.77 4.97
C ALA A 56 4.21 -2.27 6.39
N LEU A 57 4.47 -3.08 7.42
CA LEU A 57 4.19 -2.78 8.83
C LEU A 57 5.14 -1.76 9.42
N HIS A 58 6.42 -1.78 9.04
CA HIS A 58 7.47 -0.93 9.61
C HIS A 58 7.18 0.58 9.48
N ARG A 59 6.30 0.97 8.56
CA ARG A 59 5.92 2.37 8.36
C ARG A 59 4.40 2.57 8.20
N ALA A 60 3.58 1.62 8.66
CA ALA A 60 2.11 1.71 8.62
C ALA A 60 1.56 2.86 9.50
N ARG A 61 2.35 3.33 10.48
CA ARG A 61 1.99 4.43 11.37
C ARG A 61 2.15 5.78 10.66
N CYS A 62 1.10 6.22 9.98
CA CYS A 62 1.02 7.58 9.47
C CYS A 62 -0.36 8.19 9.80
N PRO A 63 -0.43 9.34 10.51
CA PRO A 63 -1.68 9.95 10.97
C PRO A 63 -2.68 10.23 9.85
N ARG A 64 -3.99 10.05 10.11
CA ARG A 64 -5.08 10.25 9.13
C ARG A 64 -5.05 11.63 8.44
N THR A 65 -4.51 12.65 9.10
CA THR A 65 -4.44 14.04 8.63
C THR A 65 -3.50 14.24 7.44
N THR A 66 -2.40 13.49 7.38
CA THR A 66 -1.34 13.66 6.36
C THR A 66 -1.69 13.00 5.02
N TRP A 67 -2.49 11.92 5.04
CA TRP A 67 -2.83 11.15 3.82
C TRP A 67 -3.76 11.87 2.85
N ARG A 68 -4.71 12.67 3.36
CA ARG A 68 -5.74 13.33 2.52
C ARG A 68 -5.14 14.32 1.53
N LYS A 69 -3.92 14.82 1.80
CA LYS A 69 -3.20 15.77 0.95
C LYS A 69 -2.44 15.12 -0.22
N SER A 70 -2.05 13.84 -0.11
CA SER A 70 -1.21 13.19 -1.13
C SER A 70 -1.97 12.27 -2.10
N MET A 71 -3.29 12.12 -1.91
CA MET A 71 -4.17 11.30 -2.77
C MET A 71 -5.08 12.14 -3.66
N ARG A 72 -4.89 13.47 -3.66
CA ARG A 72 -5.52 14.40 -4.59
C ARG A 72 -4.54 14.70 -5.71
#